data_AF-A0A5J4TW40-F1
#
_entry.id   AF-A0A5J4TW40-F1
#
_cell.length_a   1.000
_cell.length_b   1.000
_cell.length_c   1.000
_cell.angle_alpha   90.00
_cell.angle_beta   90.00
_cell.angle_gamma   90.00
#
_symmetry.space_group_name_H-M   'P 1'
#
loop_
_entity.id
_entity.type
_entity.pdbx_description
1 polymer ?
#
loop_
_entity_poly.entity_id
_entity_poly.type
_entity_poly.pdbx_seq_one_letter_code
_entity_poly.pdbx_strand_id
1 'polypeptide(L)'
;MKINIQEESIFWDFKRQTAPSSHYCSQTLITILRQFWIKSPFNGPSIRHATMTKLRASGASVLEVNAFSRHILNSIVVDAFYYRPTQRDLGTLVIQSVRNLFNPGSYR
;
A
#
# COMPACT_ATOMS: atom_id res chain seq x y z
N MET A 1 -22.25 -18.69 -15.02
CA MET A 1 -22.45 -17.38 -14.37
C MET A 1 -21.96 -16.30 -15.32
N LYS A 2 -22.84 -15.45 -15.87
CA LYS A 2 -22.42 -14.31 -16.71
C LYS A 2 -21.99 -13.18 -15.79
N ILE A 3 -20.69 -12.92 -15.73
CA ILE A 3 -20.15 -11.77 -14.98
C ILE A 3 -20.33 -10.55 -15.89
N ASN A 4 -21.22 -9.64 -15.50
CA ASN A 4 -21.37 -8.36 -16.18
C ASN A 4 -20.30 -7.41 -15.65
N ILE A 5 -19.06 -7.61 -16.09
CA ILE A 5 -17.97 -6.66 -15.81
C ILE A 5 -18.31 -5.42 -16.62
N GLN A 6 -18.74 -4.35 -15.97
CA GLN A 6 -18.72 -3.03 -16.61
C GLN A 6 -17.27 -2.80 -17.05
N GLU A 7 -17.04 -2.57 -18.35
CA GLU A 7 -15.71 -2.47 -18.98
C GLU A 7 -14.78 -1.44 -18.31
N GLU A 8 -15.33 -0.61 -17.42
CA GLU A 8 -14.65 0.46 -16.70
C GLU A 8 -13.95 0.02 -15.40
N SER A 9 -14.21 -1.17 -14.85
CA SER A 9 -13.62 -1.57 -13.56
C SER A 9 -12.49 -2.60 -13.68
N ILE A 10 -11.30 -2.22 -13.23
CA ILE A 10 -10.12 -3.10 -13.13
C ILE A 10 -10.26 -4.10 -11.98
N PHE A 11 -11.00 -3.75 -10.92
CA PHE A 11 -11.20 -4.59 -9.74
C PHE A 11 -12.64 -5.11 -9.67
N TRP A 12 -12.80 -6.36 -9.23
CA TRP A 12 -14.11 -7.01 -9.10
C TRP A 12 -14.23 -7.78 -7.78
N ASP A 13 -15.29 -7.52 -7.02
CA ASP A 13 -15.66 -8.33 -5.87
C ASP A 13 -16.55 -9.50 -6.33
N PHE A 14 -15.98 -10.71 -6.38
CA PHE A 14 -16.70 -11.92 -6.77
C PHE A 14 -17.79 -12.34 -5.77
N LYS A 15 -17.69 -11.94 -4.50
CA LYS A 15 -18.72 -12.24 -3.51
C LYS A 15 -19.93 -11.34 -3.68
N ARG A 16 -19.69 -10.04 -3.90
CA ARG A 16 -20.75 -9.03 -4.06
C ARG A 16 -21.21 -8.81 -5.50
N GLN A 17 -20.52 -9.41 -6.47
CA GLN A 17 -20.80 -9.26 -7.90
C GLN A 17 -20.86 -7.79 -8.34
N THR A 18 -19.91 -6.99 -7.85
CA THR A 18 -19.85 -5.55 -8.16
C THR A 18 -18.42 -5.01 -8.04
N ALA A 19 -18.17 -3.84 -8.61
CA ALA A 19 -16.92 -3.11 -8.42
C ALA A 19 -16.77 -2.70 -6.95
N PRO A 20 -15.63 -2.98 -6.30
CA PRO A 20 -15.44 -2.63 -4.90
C PRO A 20 -15.28 -1.12 -4.72
N SER A 21 -15.88 -0.57 -3.67
CA SER A 21 -15.67 0.84 -3.30
C SER A 21 -14.27 1.06 -2.70
N SER A 22 -13.77 2.29 -2.76
CA SER A 22 -12.48 2.66 -2.14
C SER A 22 -12.45 2.36 -0.63
N HIS A 23 -13.56 2.59 0.06
CA HIS A 23 -13.71 2.25 1.47
C HIS A 23 -13.59 0.74 1.70
N TYR A 24 -14.28 -0.06 0.89
CA TYR A 24 -14.22 -1.53 0.98
C TYR A 24 -12.80 -2.04 0.73
N CYS A 25 -12.12 -1.55 -0.31
CA CYS A 25 -10.71 -1.87 -0.58
C CYS A 25 -9.79 -1.52 0.59
N SER A 26 -9.98 -0.34 1.21
CA SER A 26 -9.20 0.10 2.36
C SER A 26 -9.40 -0.81 3.58
N GLN A 27 -10.65 -1.19 3.87
CA GLN A 27 -10.95 -2.12 4.97
C GLN A 27 -10.37 -3.50 4.70
N THR A 28 -10.54 -4.04 3.48
CA THR A 28 -9.95 -5.33 3.08
C THR A 28 -8.43 -5.33 3.24
N LEU A 29 -7.75 -4.28 2.79
CA LEU A 29 -6.30 -4.12 2.97
C LEU A 29 -5.93 -4.13 4.46
N ILE A 30 -6.63 -3.35 5.29
CA ILE A 30 -6.38 -3.30 6.74
C ILE A 30 -6.61 -4.68 7.36
N THR A 31 -7.70 -5.37 7.04
CA THR A 31 -8.01 -6.71 7.53
C THR A 31 -6.88 -7.69 7.21
N ILE A 32 -6.38 -7.70 5.98
CA ILE A 32 -5.25 -8.55 5.58
C ILE A 32 -4.01 -8.21 6.41
N LEU A 33 -3.65 -6.93 6.55
CA LEU A 33 -2.50 -6.53 7.37
C LEU A 33 -2.62 -7.00 8.83
N ARG A 34 -3.82 -6.94 9.41
CA ARG A 34 -4.07 -7.41 10.78
C ARG A 34 -3.97 -8.93 10.92
N GLN A 35 -4.38 -9.70 9.91
CA GLN A 35 -4.18 -11.17 9.89
C GLN A 35 -2.70 -11.55 9.98
N PHE A 36 -1.82 -10.71 9.43
CA PHE A 36 -0.37 -10.85 9.53
C PHE A 36 0.24 -10.12 10.74
N TRP A 37 -0.55 -9.76 11.75
CA TRP A 37 -0.08 -9.05 12.95
C TRP A 37 0.63 -7.71 12.68
N ILE A 38 0.50 -7.15 11.48
CA ILE A 38 1.03 -5.85 11.13
C ILE A 38 0.06 -4.82 11.70
N LYS A 39 0.48 -4.10 12.74
CA LYS A 39 -0.35 -3.12 13.48
C LYS A 39 -0.32 -1.72 12.83
N SER A 40 -0.97 -0.74 13.45
CA SER A 40 -0.85 0.68 13.10
C SER A 40 0.63 1.08 13.03
N PRO A 41 1.07 1.97 12.10
CA PRO A 41 0.25 2.83 11.22
C PRO A 41 0.01 2.28 9.80
N PHE A 42 0.24 0.99 9.53
CA PHE A 42 0.15 0.45 8.17
C PHE A 42 -1.27 0.42 7.60
N ASN A 43 -1.47 1.16 6.51
CA ASN A 43 -2.69 1.32 5.70
C ASN A 43 -2.36 1.89 4.30
N GLY A 44 -3.36 2.13 3.46
CA GLY A 44 -3.18 2.70 2.11
C GLY A 44 -2.33 3.99 2.06
N PRO A 45 -2.65 5.04 2.84
CA PRO A 45 -1.83 6.24 2.95
C PRO A 45 -0.36 5.98 3.32
N SER A 46 -0.10 5.08 4.27
CA SER A 46 1.28 4.73 4.64
C SER A 46 2.06 4.03 3.52
N ILE A 47 1.37 3.22 2.69
CA ILE A 47 1.97 2.57 1.51
C ILE A 47 2.32 3.63 0.48
N ARG A 48 1.39 4.54 0.16
CA ARG A 48 1.65 5.67 -0.73
C ARG A 48 2.86 6.47 -0.26
N HIS A 49 2.92 6.78 1.03
CA HIS A 49 4.05 7.49 1.62
C HIS A 49 5.36 6.72 1.44
N ALA A 50 5.42 5.46 1.84
CA ALA A 50 6.61 4.62 1.68
C ALA A 50 7.08 4.53 0.22
N THR A 51 6.17 4.39 -0.74
CA THR A 51 6.49 4.37 -2.18
C THR A 51 7.15 5.68 -2.61
N MET A 52 6.55 6.81 -2.25
CA MET A 52 7.11 8.13 -2.61
C MET A 52 8.46 8.38 -1.94
N THR A 53 8.62 8.01 -0.67
CA THR A 53 9.91 8.04 0.03
C THR A 53 10.96 7.20 -0.69
N LYS A 54 10.61 5.96 -1.06
CA LYS A 54 11.55 5.03 -1.71
C LYS A 54 12.00 5.54 -3.07
N LEU A 55 11.08 6.08 -3.87
CA LEU A 55 11.43 6.69 -5.17
C LEU A 55 12.40 7.85 -4.98
N ARG A 56 12.10 8.79 -4.06
CA ARG A 56 12.99 9.93 -3.76
C ARG A 56 14.36 9.48 -3.23
N ALA A 57 14.38 8.54 -2.29
CA ALA A 57 15.61 7.97 -1.74
C ALA A 57 16.46 7.24 -2.78
N SER A 58 15.83 6.71 -3.84
CA SER A 58 16.52 6.04 -4.95
C SER A 58 17.03 7.01 -6.02
N GLY A 59 16.94 8.33 -5.79
CA GLY A 59 17.45 9.35 -6.69
C GLY A 59 16.43 9.93 -7.67
N ALA A 60 15.16 9.50 -7.64
CA ALA A 60 14.12 10.13 -8.47
C ALA A 60 13.96 11.61 -8.09
N SER A 61 13.82 12.46 -9.10
CA SER A 61 13.52 13.87 -8.93
C SER A 61 12.13 14.10 -8.34
N VAL A 62 11.92 15.27 -7.73
CA VAL A 62 10.59 15.67 -7.22
C VAL A 62 9.56 15.67 -8.36
N LEU A 63 9.94 16.08 -9.56
CA LEU A 63 9.08 16.14 -10.73
C LEU A 63 8.61 14.74 -11.16
N GLU A 64 9.51 13.75 -11.18
CA GLU A 64 9.17 12.37 -11.50
C GLU A 64 8.22 11.76 -10.46
N VAL A 65 8.47 11.99 -9.17
CA VAL A 65 7.60 11.48 -8.10
C VAL A 65 6.24 12.19 -8.09
N ASN A 66 6.21 13.49 -8.40
CA ASN A 66 4.95 14.22 -8.58
C ASN A 66 4.15 13.67 -9.75
N ALA A 67 4.79 13.46 -10.91
CA ALA A 67 4.14 12.87 -12.08
C ALA A 67 3.58 11.47 -11.79
N PHE A 68 4.40 10.60 -11.16
CA PHE A 68 4.00 9.25 -10.77
C PHE A 68 2.80 9.25 -9.81
N SER A 69 2.82 10.13 -8.81
CA SER A 69 1.78 10.24 -7.78
C SER A 69 0.59 11.12 -8.19
N ARG A 70 0.59 11.64 -9.42
CA ARG A 70 -0.40 12.57 -9.98
C ARG A 70 -0.57 13.85 -9.15
N HIS A 71 0.52 14.35 -8.56
CA HIS A 71 0.58 15.69 -8.01
C HIS A 71 0.86 16.74 -9.09
N ILE A 72 0.59 18.00 -8.78
CA ILE A 72 1.04 19.13 -9.58
C ILE A 72 2.57 19.06 -9.68
N LEU A 73 3.12 19.18 -10.89
CA LEU A 73 4.54 18.90 -11.16
C LEU A 73 5.52 19.75 -10.34
N ASN A 74 5.16 21.00 -10.07
CA ASN A 74 5.96 21.95 -9.28
C ASN A 74 5.65 21.90 -7.77
N SER A 75 4.89 20.93 -7.30
CA SER A 75 4.53 20.82 -5.88
C SER A 75 5.71 20.39 -5.02
N ILE A 76 5.90 21.07 -3.90
CA ILE A 76 6.88 20.71 -2.87
C ILE A 76 6.36 19.65 -1.89
N VAL A 77 5.11 19.19 -2.05
CA VAL A 77 4.43 18.31 -1.08
C VAL A 77 5.17 17.00 -0.86
N VAL A 78 5.79 16.44 -1.92
CA VAL A 78 6.60 15.22 -1.80
C VAL A 78 7.70 15.42 -0.78
N ASP A 79 8.51 16.46 -0.91
CA ASP A 79 9.65 16.68 -0.05
C ASP A 79 9.23 17.16 1.34
N ALA A 80 8.20 18.01 1.43
CA ALA A 80 7.72 18.55 2.69
C ALA A 80 7.07 17.48 3.60
N PHE A 81 6.28 16.57 3.02
CA PHE A 81 5.40 15.68 3.78
C PHE A 81 5.69 14.19 3.58
N TYR A 82 6.17 13.78 2.40
CA TYR A 82 6.33 12.37 2.07
C TYR A 82 7.76 11.86 2.19
N TYR A 83 8.76 12.62 1.77
CA TYR A 83 10.16 12.20 1.80
C TYR A 83 10.74 12.26 3.23
N ARG A 84 10.29 11.33 4.06
CA ARG A 84 10.72 11.15 5.44
C ARG A 84 11.04 9.67 5.67
N PRO A 85 11.99 9.33 6.54
CA PRO A 85 12.27 7.94 6.89
C PRO A 85 10.99 7.24 7.39
N THR A 86 10.62 6.15 6.74
CA THR A 86 9.57 5.27 7.25
C THR A 86 10.16 4.43 8.38
N GLN A 87 9.46 4.36 9.53
CA GLN A 87 9.98 3.69 10.72
C GLN A 87 10.29 2.21 10.49
N ARG A 88 9.52 1.53 9.64
CA ARG A 88 9.72 0.12 9.29
C ARG A 88 9.26 -0.13 7.85
N ASP A 89 9.99 -0.99 7.15
CA ASP A 89 9.64 -1.42 5.80
C ASP A 89 8.48 -2.44 5.84
N LEU A 90 7.38 -2.14 5.14
CA LEU A 90 6.19 -3.00 5.14
C LEU A 90 6.49 -4.38 4.51
N GLY A 91 7.31 -4.42 3.44
CA GLY A 91 7.68 -5.68 2.80
C GLY A 91 8.41 -6.62 3.76
N THR A 92 9.36 -6.07 4.51
CA THR A 92 10.10 -6.78 5.55
C THR A 92 9.17 -7.30 6.65
N LEU A 93 8.20 -6.49 7.09
CA LEU A 93 7.21 -6.92 8.09
C LEU A 93 6.31 -8.05 7.59
N VAL A 94 5.87 -8.00 6.33
CA VAL A 94 5.08 -9.08 5.71
C VAL A 94 5.91 -10.36 5.65
N ILE A 95 7.14 -10.29 5.15
CA ILE A 95 8.03 -11.46 5.05
C ILE A 95 8.31 -12.06 6.43
N GLN A 96 8.59 -11.23 7.44
CA GLN A 96 8.79 -11.68 8.82
C GLN A 96 7.53 -12.34 9.38
N SER A 97 6.37 -11.72 9.17
CA SER A 97 5.08 -12.28 9.63
C SER A 97 4.80 -13.65 9.01
N VAL A 98 4.98 -13.76 7.69
CA VAL A 98 4.83 -15.03 6.95
C VAL A 98 5.80 -16.07 7.48
N ARG A 99 7.08 -15.75 7.66
CA ARG A 99 8.05 -16.69 8.26
C ARG A 99 7.61 -17.15 9.65
N ASN A 100 7.14 -16.24 10.49
CA ASN A 100 6.71 -16.57 11.84
C ASN A 100 5.46 -17.47 11.85
N LEU A 101 4.56 -17.31 10.88
CA LEU A 101 3.39 -18.18 10.71
C LEU A 101 3.80 -19.61 10.31
N PHE A 102 4.83 -19.76 9.47
CA PHE A 102 5.27 -21.06 8.97
C PHE A 102 6.40 -21.71 9.79
N ASN A 103 7.06 -20.96 10.68
CA ASN A 103 8.08 -21.44 11.60
C ASN A 103 7.91 -20.82 13.00
N PRO A 104 6.87 -21.23 13.74
CA PRO A 104 6.59 -20.70 15.08
C PRO A 104 7.66 -21.06 16.13
N GLY A 105 8.68 -21.87 15.78
CA GLY A 105 9.77 -22.27 16.68
C GLY A 105 10.99 -21.32 16.69
N SER A 106 11.05 -20.29 15.85
CA SER A 106 12.22 -19.41 15.74
C SER A 106 12.23 -18.22 16.71
N TYR A 107 11.48 -18.30 17.81
CA TYR A 107 11.58 -17.35 18.93
C TYR A 107 12.80 -17.69 19.80
N ARG A 108 14.01 -17.54 19.26
CA ARG A 108 15.26 -17.48 20.04
C ARG A 108 16.17 -16.42 19.45
#